data_AF-A0A067R813-F1
#
_entry.id   AF-A0A067R813-F1
#
_cell.length_a   1.000
_cell.length_b   1.000
_cell.length_c   1.000
_cell.angle_alpha   90.00
_cell.angle_beta   90.00
_cell.angle_gamma   90.00
#
_symmetry.space_group_name_H-M   'P 1'
#
loop_
_entity.id
_entity.type
_entity.pdbx_description
1 polymer ?
#
loop_
_entity_poly.entity_id
_entity_poly.type
_entity_poly.pdbx_seq_one_letter_code
_entity_poly.pdbx_strand_id
1 'polypeptide(L)' 'MPAYLEEQMDRGYETMYYKVPDNPTLYNCRMCGKIVSNRWHHTRSHKPQNLKCPLCQQVFTRKDNMKTHLKWKHGGLSV' A
#
# COMPACT_ATOMS: atom_id res chain seq x y z
N MET A 1 7.18 -33.12 14.63
CA MET A 1 7.66 -32.92 13.25
C MET A 1 6.72 -33.69 12.34
N PRO A 2 6.24 -33.15 11.20
CA PRO A 2 6.80 -32.06 10.38
C PRO A 2 6.14 -30.70 10.69
N ALA A 3 6.78 -29.52 10.65
CA ALA A 3 7.84 -28.96 9.79
C ALA A 3 7.37 -28.68 8.35
N TYR A 4 6.75 -27.51 8.14
CA TYR A 4 6.63 -26.84 6.85
C TYR A 4 6.40 -25.34 7.10
N LEU A 5 7.46 -24.63 7.49
CA LEU A 5 8.16 -23.66 6.64
C LEU A 5 7.23 -22.62 5.98
N GLU A 6 7.37 -21.40 6.51
CA GLU A 6 7.45 -20.14 5.76
C GLU A 6 6.09 -19.64 5.22
N GLU A 7 5.60 -18.45 5.55
CA GLU A 7 6.12 -17.19 5.04
C GLU A 7 5.64 -16.01 5.91
N GLN A 8 6.58 -15.34 6.58
CA GLN A 8 6.36 -14.00 7.11
C GLN A 8 6.45 -12.97 5.98
N MET A 9 5.45 -12.93 5.11
CA MET A 9 5.40 -11.94 4.02
C MET A 9 4.05 -11.20 4.03
N ASP A 10 4.09 -9.95 4.48
CA ASP A 10 3.11 -8.88 4.20
C ASP A 10 1.61 -9.26 4.28
N ARG A 11 1.12 -9.70 5.45
CA ARG A 11 -0.29 -10.10 5.72
C ARG A 11 -1.37 -9.00 5.60
N GLY A 12 -1.07 -7.88 4.94
CA GLY A 12 -1.97 -6.73 4.88
C GLY A 12 -2.94 -6.70 3.70
N TYR A 13 -2.62 -7.39 2.59
CA TYR A 13 -3.31 -7.16 1.30
C TYR A 13 -4.29 -8.27 0.91
N GLU A 14 -4.01 -9.54 1.24
CA GLU A 14 -4.86 -10.66 0.81
C GLU A 14 -6.19 -10.72 1.57
N THR A 15 -6.20 -10.31 2.84
CA THR A 15 -7.42 -10.23 3.67
C THR A 15 -8.35 -9.08 3.29
N MET A 16 -7.86 -8.12 2.49
CA MET A 16 -8.60 -6.92 2.09
C MET A 16 -9.59 -7.20 0.94
N TYR A 17 -9.39 -8.28 0.17
CA TYR A 17 -10.19 -8.58 -1.01
C TYR A 17 -10.70 -10.01 -1.02
N TYR A 18 -11.86 -10.24 -1.61
CA TYR A 18 -12.35 -11.58 -1.93
C TYR A 18 -12.83 -11.66 -3.38
N LYS A 19 -12.75 -12.84 -3.98
CA LYS A 19 -13.20 -13.05 -5.36
C LYS A 19 -14.72 -13.00 -5.42
N VAL A 20 -15.25 -12.36 -6.45
CA VAL A 20 -16.69 -12.34 -6.69
C VAL A 20 -17.11 -13.72 -7.22
N PRO A 21 -18.11 -14.40 -6.62
CA PRO A 21 -18.51 -15.74 -7.03
C PRO A 21 -19.05 -15.79 -8.47
N ASP A 22 -19.67 -14.71 -8.93
CA ASP A 22 -20.21 -14.56 -10.29
C ASP A 22 -19.12 -14.24 -11.33
N ASN A 23 -17.98 -13.69 -10.90
CA ASN A 23 -16.90 -13.34 -11.82
C ASN A 23 -15.52 -13.49 -11.15
N PRO A 24 -14.81 -14.62 -11.38
CA PRO A 24 -13.54 -14.93 -10.70
C PRO A 24 -12.38 -14.01 -11.09
N THR A 25 -12.56 -13.16 -12.12
CA THR A 25 -11.58 -12.15 -12.53
C THR A 25 -11.69 -10.84 -11.74
N LEU A 26 -12.78 -10.69 -10.95
CA LEU A 26 -13.07 -9.50 -10.16
C LEU A 26 -12.87 -9.77 -8.67
N TYR A 27 -12.47 -8.70 -7.98
CA TYR A 27 -12.21 -8.68 -6.54
C TYR A 27 -13.07 -7.63 -5.87
N ASN A 28 -13.77 -8.01 -4.81
CA ASN A 28 -14.50 -7.07 -3.98
C ASN A 28 -13.62 -6.65 -2.79
N CYS A 29 -13.42 -5.34 -2.63
CA CYS A 29 -12.72 -4.75 -1.50
C CYS A 29 -13.59 -4.76 -0.25
N ARG A 30 -13.15 -5.41 0.83
CA ARG A 30 -13.86 -5.42 2.12
C ARG A 30 -13.84 -4.08 2.84
N MET A 31 -12.91 -3.19 2.49
CA MET A 31 -12.76 -1.88 3.15
C MET A 31 -13.76 -0.83 2.66
N CYS A 32 -14.14 -0.88 1.38
CA CYS A 32 -15.10 0.07 0.80
C CYS A 32 -16.23 -0.57 -0.02
N GLY A 33 -16.24 -1.89 -0.17
CA GLY A 33 -17.25 -2.62 -0.96
C GLY A 33 -17.09 -2.50 -2.47
N LYS A 34 -15.99 -1.91 -2.97
CA LYS A 34 -15.80 -1.66 -4.40
C LYS A 34 -15.32 -2.91 -5.12
N ILE A 35 -15.99 -3.26 -6.21
CA ILE A 35 -15.58 -4.34 -7.11
C ILE A 35 -14.57 -3.79 -8.11
N VAL A 36 -13.40 -4.41 -8.16
CA VAL A 36 -12.28 -3.99 -9.02
C VAL A 36 -11.66 -5.22 -9.69
N SER A 37 -11.20 -5.08 -10.92
CA SER A 37 -10.42 -6.11 -11.61
C SER A 37 -8.97 -6.17 -11.07
N ASN A 38 -8.42 -5.03 -10.66
CA ASN A 38 -7.05 -4.93 -10.17
C ASN A 38 -6.98 -4.49 -8.71
N ARG A 39 -6.94 -5.49 -7.80
CA ARG A 39 -6.81 -5.27 -6.35
C ARG A 39 -5.55 -4.50 -5.97
N TRP A 40 -4.43 -4.70 -6.68
CA TRP A 40 -3.16 -4.02 -6.38
C TRP A 40 -3.23 -2.52 -6.59
N HIS A 41 -3.86 -2.09 -7.69
CA HIS A 41 -4.05 -0.67 -7.96
C HIS A 41 -5.01 -0.04 -6.94
N HIS A 42 -6.11 -0.71 -6.63
CA HIS A 42 -7.10 -0.22 -5.68
C HIS A 42 -6.54 -0.06 -4.26
N THR A 43 -5.62 -0.92 -3.83
CA THR A 43 -5.00 -0.82 -2.50
C THR A 43 -4.28 0.52 -2.31
N ARG A 44 -3.78 1.15 -3.37
CA ARG A 44 -3.17 2.48 -3.31
C ARG A 44 -4.16 3.59 -2.92
N SER A 45 -5.46 3.37 -3.11
CA SER A 45 -6.50 4.29 -2.65
C SER A 45 -6.74 4.19 -1.15
N HIS A 46 -6.55 3.00 -0.56
CA HIS A 46 -6.74 2.76 0.88
C HIS A 46 -5.49 3.01 1.70
N LYS A 47 -4.36 2.57 1.18
CA LYS A 47 -3.03 2.91 1.67
C LYS A 47 -2.38 3.77 0.58
N PRO A 48 -2.76 5.06 0.45
CA PRO A 48 -1.85 5.98 -0.22
C PRO A 48 -0.51 5.78 0.49
N GLN A 49 0.56 5.55 -0.26
CA GLN A 49 1.89 5.47 0.35
C GLN A 49 2.09 6.80 1.05
N ASN A 50 1.86 6.80 2.36
CA ASN A 50 2.05 7.92 3.24
C ASN A 50 3.55 7.98 3.42
N LEU A 51 4.19 8.66 2.47
CA LEU A 51 5.61 8.88 2.48
C LEU A 51 5.84 9.92 3.55
N LYS A 52 6.08 9.41 4.77
CA LYS A 52 6.41 10.24 5.92
C LYS A 52 7.85 10.67 5.81
N CYS A 53 8.08 11.97 5.93
CA CYS A 53 9.42 12.48 6.11
C CYS A 53 10.01 11.91 7.42
N PRO A 54 11.19 11.26 7.42
CA PRO A 54 11.79 10.74 8.64
C PRO A 54 12.24 11.84 9.62
N LEU A 55 12.37 13.09 9.15
CA LEU A 55 12.90 14.20 9.94
C LEU A 55 11.82 15.06 10.59
N CYS A 56 10.69 15.27 9.92
CA CYS A 56 9.59 16.09 10.46
C CYS A 56 8.23 15.37 10.48
N GLN A 57 8.19 14.09 10.09
CA GLN A 57 6.99 13.24 10.08
C GLN A 57 5.84 13.76 9.19
N GLN A 58 6.10 14.77 8.35
CA GLN A 58 5.13 15.30 7.40
C GLN A 58 4.76 14.21 6.39
N VAL A 59 3.45 14.02 6.20
CA VAL A 59 2.89 12.97 5.35
C VAL A 59 2.73 13.50 3.92
N PHE A 60 3.29 12.79 2.96
CA PHE A 60 3.12 13.06 1.54
C PHE A 60 2.42 11.89 0.84
N THR A 61 1.58 12.20 -0.13
CA THR A 61 0.90 11.20 -0.98
C THR A 61 1.73 10.81 -2.21
N ARG A 62 2.79 11.57 -2.53
CA ARG A 62 3.66 11.39 -3.70
C ARG A 62 5.14 11.44 -3.33
N LYS A 63 5.94 10.59 -3.98
CA LYS A 63 7.38 10.47 -3.74
C LYS A 63 8.17 11.71 -4.17
N ASP A 64 7.78 12.31 -5.28
CA ASP A 64 8.41 13.52 -5.81
C ASP A 64 8.27 14.71 -4.85
N ASN A 65 7.08 14.83 -4.23
CA ASN A 65 6.79 15.87 -3.24
C ASN A 65 7.63 15.67 -1.97
N MET A 66 7.74 14.44 -1.49
CA MET A 66 8.61 14.12 -0.35
C MET A 66 10.08 14.42 -0.66
N LYS A 67 10.58 14.05 -1.85
CA LYS A 67 11.98 14.31 -2.26
C LYS A 67 12.28 15.80 -2.35
N THR A 68 11.34 16.57 -2.90
CA THR A 68 11.43 18.03 -2.96
C THR A 68 11.41 18.61 -1.54
N HIS A 69 10.49 18.16 -0.68
CA HIS A 69 10.46 18.56 0.72
C HIS A 69 11.78 18.27 1.44
N LEU A 70 12.36 17.08 1.28
CA LEU A 70 13.67 16.73 1.86
C LEU A 70 14.79 17.64 1.36
N LYS A 71 14.77 18.02 0.07
CA LYS A 71 15.75 18.94 -0.50
C LYS A 71 15.63 20.35 0.07
N TRP A 72 14.43 20.90 0.15
CA TRP A 72 14.20 22.30 0.53
C TRP A 72 14.09 22.52 2.05
N LYS A 73 13.51 21.57 2.80
CA LYS A 73 13.31 21.67 4.25
C LYS A 73 14.41 21.00 5.06
N HIS A 74 15.09 20.01 4.49
CA HIS A 74 16.09 19.21 5.19
C HIS A 74 17.45 19.16 4.48
N GLY A 75 17.68 20.07 3.52
CA GLY A 75 19.01 20.28 2.93
C GLY A 75 19.52 19.16 2.03
N GLY A 76 18.68 18.21 1.59
CA GLY A 76 19.06 17.26 0.54
C GLY A 76 19.51 15.87 0.98
N LEU A 77 19.07 15.38 2.15
CA LEU A 77 19.21 13.96 2.49
C LEU A 77 18.38 13.10 1.52
N SER A 78 19.03 12.62 0.47
CA SER A 78 18.56 11.46 -0.29
C SER A 78 18.86 10.22 0.55
N VAL A 79 17.80 9.64 1.13
CA VAL A 79 17.82 8.23 1.56
C VAL A 79 17.57 7.33 0.36
#